data_AF-A0A7W0BYL6-F1
#
_entry.id   AF-A0A7W0BYL6-F1
#
_cell.length_a   1.000
_cell.length_b   1.000
_cell.length_c   1.000
_cell.angle_alpha   90.00
_cell.angle_beta   90.00
_cell.angle_gamma   90.00
#
_symmetry.space_group_name_H-M   'P 1'
#
loop_
_entity.id
_entity.type
_entity.pdbx_description
1 polymer ?
#
loop_
_entity_poly.entity_id
_entity_poly.type
_entity_poly.pdbx_seq_one_letter_code
_entity_poly.pdbx_strand_id
1 'polypeptide(L)'
;MAVIIGAAILNQALKFTFERARPTAHRLIQESGYSFPSGHSMEAFALYGILAFLLWRHTSTRIGRSFLILISIIMIVIIGTSRIYLGVHYPSDVLGGYLAGGFWLAAAIWIYQHYMESRK
;
A
#
# COMPACT_ATOMS: atom_id res chain seq x y z
N MET A 1 10.23 -9.17 -0.20
CA MET A 1 10.10 -9.13 1.27
C MET A 1 10.49 -7.79 1.87
N ALA A 2 11.65 -7.21 1.53
CA ALA A 2 12.06 -5.89 2.04
C ALA A 2 11.01 -4.78 1.89
N VAL A 3 10.35 -4.68 0.73
CA VAL A 3 9.29 -3.68 0.49
C VAL A 3 8.11 -3.84 1.46
N ILE A 4 7.64 -5.06 1.69
CA ILE A 4 6.49 -5.36 2.55
C ILE A 4 6.83 -5.11 4.02
N ILE A 5 7.99 -5.63 4.48
CA ILE A 5 8.45 -5.43 5.85
C ILE A 5 8.67 -3.94 6.14
N GLY A 6 9.32 -3.23 5.21
CA GLY A 6 9.53 -1.79 5.34
C GLY A 6 8.23 -0.99 5.34
N ALA A 7 7.24 -1.39 4.54
CA ALA A 7 5.92 -0.76 4.55
C ALA A 7 5.21 -0.95 5.90
N ALA A 8 5.30 -2.14 6.49
CA ALA A 8 4.74 -2.42 7.82
C ALA A 8 5.43 -1.59 8.92
N ILE A 9 6.76 -1.49 8.89
CA ILE A 9 7.52 -0.66 9.83
C ILE A 9 7.12 0.82 9.69
N LEU A 10 7.07 1.33 8.46
CA LEU A 10 6.66 2.71 8.21
C LEU A 10 5.21 2.97 8.63
N ASN A 11 4.30 2.02 8.37
CA ASN A 11 2.92 2.13 8.83
C ASN A 11 2.84 2.28 10.35
N GLN A 12 3.57 1.43 11.08
CA GLN A 12 3.59 1.44 12.53
C GLN A 12 4.19 2.74 13.08
N ALA A 13 5.29 3.22 12.49
CA ALA A 13 5.89 4.51 12.85
C ALA A 13 4.89 5.66 12.67
N LEU A 14 4.22 5.73 11.50
CA LEU A 14 3.23 6.77 11.23
C LEU A 14 2.03 6.68 12.19
N LYS A 15 1.59 5.47 12.55
CA LYS A 15 0.52 5.27 13.53
C LYS A 15 0.84 5.89 14.90
N PHE A 16 2.07 5.70 15.39
CA PHE A 16 2.52 6.30 16.65
C PHE A 16 2.79 7.81 16.53
N THR A 17 3.01 8.34 15.33
CA THR A 17 3.17 9.79 15.15
C THR A 17 1.84 10.53 15.14
N PHE A 18 0.83 10.00 14.45
CA PHE A 18 -0.46 10.68 14.27
C PHE A 18 -1.49 10.34 15.34
N GLU A 19 -1.39 9.16 15.94
CA GLU A 19 -2.24 8.67 17.03
C GLU A 19 -3.75 8.85 16.80
N ARG A 20 -4.19 8.78 15.54
CA ARG A 20 -5.56 9.08 15.18
C ARG A 20 -6.52 8.02 15.70
N ALA A 21 -7.55 8.45 16.44
CA ALA A 21 -8.62 7.58 16.90
C ALA A 21 -9.43 6.99 15.72
N ARG A 22 -9.86 5.73 15.86
CA ARG A 22 -10.68 5.03 14.86
C ARG A 22 -12.14 5.50 14.90
N PRO A 23 -12.86 5.49 13.76
CA PRO A 23 -14.31 5.74 13.74
C PRO A 23 -15.01 4.82 14.73
N THR A 24 -15.92 5.32 15.57
CA THR A 24 -16.66 4.51 16.56
C THR A 24 -18.05 4.12 16.10
N ALA A 25 -18.63 4.86 15.15
CA ALA A 25 -19.94 4.59 14.58
C ALA A 25 -19.89 3.42 13.58
N HIS A 26 -20.88 2.53 13.64
CA HIS A 26 -21.12 1.46 12.66
C HIS A 26 -19.92 0.51 12.39
N ARG A 27 -19.12 0.16 13.41
CA ARG A 27 -18.07 -0.85 13.27
C ARG A 27 -18.67 -2.24 13.05
N LEU A 28 -18.38 -2.84 11.91
CA LEU A 28 -18.73 -4.23 11.61
C LEU A 28 -17.71 -5.22 12.17
N ILE A 29 -16.47 -4.77 12.40
CA ILE A 29 -15.38 -5.57 12.99
C ILE A 29 -14.62 -4.77 14.06
N GLN A 30 -14.06 -5.48 15.03
CA GLN A 30 -13.18 -4.88 16.03
C GLN A 30 -11.73 -4.92 15.57
N GLU A 31 -11.07 -3.76 15.68
CA GLU A 31 -9.67 -3.58 15.37
C GLU A 31 -9.04 -2.66 16.42
N SER A 32 -7.85 -3.03 16.89
CA SER A 32 -7.09 -2.29 17.90
C SER A 32 -6.09 -1.30 17.27
N GLY A 33 -5.56 -0.40 18.09
CA GLY A 33 -4.58 0.61 17.69
C GLY A 33 -5.15 1.76 16.85
N TYR A 34 -4.24 2.60 16.36
CA TYR A 34 -4.58 3.84 15.66
C TYR A 34 -5.10 3.62 14.23
N SER A 35 -5.90 4.59 13.76
CA SER A 35 -6.59 4.53 12.48
C SER A 35 -5.72 5.00 11.31
N PHE A 36 -4.89 6.04 11.50
CA PHE A 36 -4.09 6.62 10.43
C PHE A 36 -2.64 6.14 10.48
N PRO A 37 -2.03 5.76 9.33
CA PRO A 37 -2.67 5.43 8.06
C PRO A 37 -3.22 3.99 8.07
N SER A 38 -4.13 3.68 7.13
CA SER A 38 -4.67 2.32 6.97
C SER A 38 -3.57 1.34 6.57
N GLY A 39 -3.28 0.37 7.45
CA GLY A 39 -2.29 -0.69 7.22
C GLY A 39 -2.64 -1.55 6.01
N HIS A 40 -3.88 -2.03 5.93
CA HIS A 40 -4.37 -2.81 4.80
C HIS A 40 -4.23 -2.06 3.47
N SER A 41 -4.51 -0.76 3.45
CA SER A 41 -4.38 0.06 2.25
C SER A 41 -2.92 0.25 1.83
N MET A 42 -2.03 0.48 2.80
CA MET A 42 -0.60 0.66 2.57
C MET A 42 0.08 -0.63 2.11
N GLU A 43 -0.23 -1.75 2.76
CA GLU A 43 0.27 -3.08 2.41
C GLU A 43 -0.25 -3.55 1.04
N ALA A 44 -1.54 -3.32 0.74
CA ALA A 44 -2.09 -3.60 -0.58
C ALA A 44 -1.34 -2.82 -1.66
N PHE A 45 -1.12 -1.52 -1.46
CA PHE A 45 -0.38 -0.70 -2.42
C PHE A 45 1.05 -1.22 -2.62
N ALA A 46 1.75 -1.54 -1.52
CA ALA A 46 3.11 -2.06 -1.58
C ALA A 46 3.18 -3.43 -2.29
N LEU A 47 2.27 -4.35 -1.99
CA LEU A 47 2.22 -5.70 -2.55
C LEU A 47 1.85 -5.69 -4.03
N TYR A 48 0.72 -5.09 -4.39
CA TYR A 48 0.27 -5.06 -5.78
C TYR A 48 1.19 -4.19 -6.65
N GLY A 49 1.74 -3.11 -6.10
CA GLY A 49 2.70 -2.27 -6.80
C GLY A 49 4.03 -2.99 -7.08
N ILE A 50 4.60 -3.72 -6.11
CA ILE A 50 5.83 -4.48 -6.36
C ILE A 50 5.59 -5.68 -7.29
N LEU A 51 4.44 -6.35 -7.17
CA LEU A 51 4.06 -7.42 -8.10
C LEU A 51 3.92 -6.90 -9.53
N ALA A 52 3.23 -5.77 -9.72
CA ALA A 52 3.11 -5.12 -11.01
C ALA A 52 4.50 -4.77 -11.58
N PHE A 53 5.40 -4.20 -10.76
CA PHE A 53 6.77 -3.87 -11.17
C PHE A 53 7.58 -5.10 -11.62
N LEU A 54 7.52 -6.20 -10.86
CA LEU A 54 8.24 -7.43 -11.18
C LEU A 54 7.69 -8.09 -12.45
N LEU A 55 6.36 -8.25 -12.53
CA LEU A 55 5.71 -8.89 -13.68
C LEU A 55 5.79 -8.04 -14.95
N TRP A 56 5.86 -6.71 -14.83
CA TRP A 56 6.08 -5.81 -15.95
C TRP A 56 7.36 -6.13 -16.72
N ARG A 57 8.43 -6.52 -16.01
CA ARG A 57 9.71 -6.90 -16.63
C ARG A 57 9.63 -8.22 -17.42
N HIS A 58 8.75 -9.14 -17.00
CA HIS A 58 8.55 -10.43 -17.67
C HIS A 58 7.46 -10.40 -18.74
N THR A 59 6.66 -9.33 -18.80
CA THR A 59 5.56 -9.19 -19.76
C THR A 59 6.02 -8.34 -20.95
N SER A 60 6.06 -8.93 -22.14
CA SER A 60 6.48 -8.27 -23.38
C SER A 60 5.35 -7.51 -24.09
N THR A 61 4.09 -7.92 -23.90
CA THR A 61 2.93 -7.34 -24.59
C THR A 61 2.40 -6.09 -23.89
N ARG A 62 2.04 -5.06 -24.66
CA ARG A 62 1.40 -3.84 -24.13
C ARG A 62 0.06 -4.13 -23.45
N ILE A 63 -0.71 -5.08 -24.00
CA ILE A 63 -2.01 -5.48 -23.45
C ILE A 63 -1.84 -6.16 -22.08
N GLY A 64 -0.90 -7.11 -21.96
CA GLY A 64 -0.64 -7.78 -20.68
C GLY A 64 -0.17 -6.80 -19.61
N ARG A 65 0.67 -5.84 -19.99
CA ARG A 65 1.11 -4.73 -19.13
C ARG A 65 -0.04 -3.86 -18.63
N SER A 66 -0.94 -3.43 -19.51
CA SER A 66 -2.13 -2.66 -19.13
C SER A 66 -3.05 -3.47 -18.22
N PHE A 67 -3.24 -4.76 -18.51
CA PHE A 67 -4.06 -5.65 -17.68
C PHE A 67 -3.49 -5.81 -16.26
N LEU A 68 -2.17 -5.99 -16.13
CA LEU A 68 -1.48 -6.07 -14.84
C LEU A 68 -1.65 -4.79 -14.00
N ILE A 69 -1.53 -3.62 -14.62
CA ILE A 69 -1.77 -2.35 -13.94
C ILE A 69 -3.23 -2.26 -13.50
N LEU A 70 -4.16 -2.56 -14.40
CA LEU A 70 -5.59 -2.45 -14.14
C LEU A 70 -6.02 -3.35 -12.98
N ILE A 71 -5.62 -4.63 -12.99
CA ILE A 71 -5.97 -5.55 -11.91
C ILE A 71 -5.35 -5.13 -10.57
N SER A 72 -4.13 -4.60 -10.59
CA SER A 72 -3.46 -4.11 -9.38
C SER A 72 -4.20 -2.91 -8.78
N ILE A 73 -4.61 -1.95 -9.62
CA ILE A 73 -5.39 -0.78 -9.18
C ILE A 73 -6.74 -1.23 -8.61
N ILE A 74 -7.44 -2.14 -9.30
CA ILE A 74 -8.73 -2.67 -8.84
C ILE A 74 -8.59 -3.30 -7.46
N MET A 75 -7.59 -4.16 -7.26
CA MET A 75 -7.37 -4.81 -5.97
C MET A 75 -7.06 -3.81 -4.86
N ILE A 76 -6.19 -2.83 -5.12
CA ILE A 76 -5.87 -1.77 -4.15
C ILE A 76 -7.14 -1.01 -3.74
N VAL A 77 -7.95 -0.59 -4.71
CA VAL A 77 -9.17 0.18 -4.47
C VAL A 77 -10.21 -0.64 -3.70
N ILE A 78 -10.43 -1.90 -4.08
CA ILE A 78 -11.37 -2.80 -3.39
C ILE A 78 -10.95 -2.99 -1.93
N ILE A 79 -9.66 -3.26 -1.68
CA ILE A 79 -9.15 -3.45 -0.32
C ILE A 79 -9.32 -2.19 0.51
N GLY A 80 -8.94 -1.00 0.01
CA GLY A 80 -9.13 0.22 0.79
C GLY A 80 -10.61 0.56 1.03
N THR A 81 -11.47 0.35 0.03
CA THR A 81 -12.91 0.61 0.17
C THR A 81 -13.56 -0.34 1.18
N SER A 82 -13.11 -1.60 1.22
CA SER A 82 -13.57 -2.57 2.23
C SER A 82 -13.35 -2.06 3.65
N ARG A 83 -12.27 -1.31 3.90
CA ARG A 83 -11.96 -0.78 5.24
C ARG A 83 -12.86 0.38 5.65
N ILE A 84 -13.31 1.17 4.67
CA ILE A 84 -14.30 2.22 4.88
C ILE A 84 -15.67 1.57 5.14
N TYR A 85 -16.05 0.60 4.32
CA TYR A 85 -17.31 -0.14 4.46
C TYR A 85 -17.44 -0.84 5.82
N LEU A 86 -16.35 -1.42 6.31
CA LEU A 86 -16.28 -2.07 7.63
C LEU A 86 -16.31 -1.09 8.81
N GLY A 87 -16.26 0.23 8.56
CA GLY A 87 -16.34 1.27 9.58
C GLY A 87 -15.09 1.40 10.45
N VAL A 88 -13.95 0.87 10.00
CA VAL A 88 -12.70 0.81 10.81
C VAL A 88 -11.68 1.89 10.47
N HIS A 89 -11.84 2.54 9.32
CA HIS A 89 -10.97 3.60 8.81
C HIS A 89 -11.80 4.70 8.13
N TYR A 90 -11.37 5.95 8.29
CA TYR A 90 -11.88 7.06 7.50
C TYR A 90 -11.35 7.01 6.07
N PRO A 91 -12.04 7.62 5.09
CA PRO A 91 -11.51 7.73 3.72
C PRO A 91 -10.12 8.35 3.65
N SER A 92 -9.81 9.31 4.52
CA SER A 92 -8.48 9.92 4.61
C SER A 92 -7.39 8.98 5.13
N ASP A 93 -7.72 7.97 5.95
CA ASP A 93 -6.74 6.96 6.39
C ASP A 93 -6.35 6.02 5.25
N VAL A 94 -7.31 5.72 4.37
CA VAL A 94 -7.09 4.92 3.17
C VAL A 94 -6.23 5.70 2.17
N LEU A 95 -6.55 6.97 1.91
CA LEU A 95 -5.74 7.83 1.05
C LEU A 95 -4.32 8.02 1.60
N GLY A 96 -4.18 8.24 2.91
CA GLY A 96 -2.88 8.30 3.58
C GLY A 96 -2.08 7.01 3.42
N GLY A 97 -2.75 5.86 3.53
CA GLY A 97 -2.13 4.55 3.28
C GLY A 97 -1.63 4.39 1.85
N TYR A 98 -2.40 4.83 0.85
CA TYR A 98 -1.97 4.80 -0.56
C TYR A 98 -0.77 5.72 -0.82
N LEU A 99 -0.79 6.94 -0.30
CA LEU A 99 0.30 7.90 -0.47
C LEU A 99 1.59 7.41 0.19
N ALA A 100 1.50 6.95 1.45
CA ALA A 100 2.64 6.42 2.18
C ALA A 100 3.19 5.13 1.53
N GLY A 101 2.30 4.22 1.12
CA GLY A 101 2.67 2.99 0.44
C GLY A 101 3.33 3.26 -0.92
N GLY A 102 2.79 4.20 -1.70
CA GLY A 102 3.35 4.61 -2.98
C GLY A 102 4.71 5.30 -2.85
N PHE A 103 4.86 6.20 -1.86
CA PHE A 103 6.14 6.83 -1.54
C PHE A 103 7.20 5.77 -1.18
N TRP A 104 6.87 4.85 -0.28
CA TRP A 104 7.79 3.79 0.14
C TRP A 104 8.18 2.88 -1.03
N LEU A 105 7.21 2.48 -1.85
CA LEU A 105 7.47 1.66 -3.03
C LEU A 105 8.39 2.37 -4.03
N ALA A 106 8.15 3.65 -4.31
CA ALA A 106 8.98 4.46 -5.20
C ALA A 106 10.42 4.59 -4.67
N ALA A 107 10.57 4.88 -3.37
CA ALA A 107 11.88 4.93 -2.72
C ALA A 107 12.61 3.58 -2.80
N ALA A 108 11.91 2.46 -2.53
CA ALA A 108 12.50 1.13 -2.61
C ALA A 108 12.94 0.77 -4.04
N ILE A 109 12.14 1.11 -5.05
CA ILE A 109 12.50 0.90 -6.46
C ILE A 109 13.72 1.74 -6.83
N TRP A 110 13.75 3.01 -6.42
CA TRP A 110 14.87 3.92 -6.68
C TRP A 110 16.18 3.41 -6.07
N ILE A 111 16.17 3.02 -4.80
CA ILE A 111 17.32 2.42 -4.12
C ILE A 111 17.79 1.16 -4.85
N TYR A 112 16.85 0.29 -5.25
CA TYR A 112 17.17 -0.93 -5.97
C TYR A 112 17.83 -0.66 -7.33
N GLN A 113 17.31 0.31 -8.08
CA GLN A 113 17.88 0.70 -9.38
C GLN A 113 19.29 1.29 -9.21
N HIS A 114 19.47 2.20 -8.27
CA HIS A 114 20.77 2.83 -8.02
C HIS A 114 21.82 1.82 -7.56
N TYR A 115 21.43 0.87 -6.70
CA TYR A 115 22.32 -0.22 -6.28
C TYR A 115 22.72 -1.13 -7.47
N MET A 116 21.80 -1.42 -8.38
CA MET A 116 22.09 -2.20 -9.59
C MET A 116 23.00 -1.45 -10.58
N GLU A 117 22.87 -0.13 -10.69
CA GLU A 117 23.75 0.71 -11.53
C GLU A 117 25.15 0.80 -10.95
N SER A 118 25.30 0.95 -9.63
CA SER A 118 26.60 1.02 -8.95
C SER A 118 27.42 -0.29 -9.00
N ARG A 119 26.78 -1.40 -9.38
CA ARG A 119 27.40 -2.73 -9.52
C ARG A 119 27.76 -3.10 -10.96
N LYS A 120 27.45 -2.25 -11.92
CA LYS A 120 27.91 -2.38 -13.32
C LYS A 120 29.22 -1.64 -13.49
#